data_AF-A0AAP0PA88-F1
#
_entry.id   AF-A0AAP0PA88-F1
#
_cell.length_a   1.000
_cell.length_b   1.000
_cell.length_c   1.000
_cell.angle_alpha   90.00
_cell.angle_beta   90.00
_cell.angle_gamma   90.00
#
_symmetry.space_group_name_H-M   'P 1'
#
loop_
_entity.id
_entity.type
_entity.pdbx_description
1 polymer ?
#
loop_
_entity_poly.entity_id
_entity_poly.type
_entity_poly.pdbx_seq_one_letter_code
_entity_poly.pdbx_strand_id
1 'polypeptide(L)'
;MSEPSSCRFRCCSFIFSLGLSALFLWLSLRPSKPTFSIESFYVPALNKTASADQRRNTTLVFDLLLKNRNKDSGVFYDQLNLTVYHGGNLALPVANLTIPAFRQGKKKKAHRVENVTAVGVPWEEARRAAAAAAGGGGGAVFGVGVATAVRYRIVFWKTMRYRISLAGNVTVNDLGVKSTEGGVKLSSSSSSLHMGVVVMVVLGIFVNSLFSF
;
A
#
# COMPACT_ATOMS: atom_id res chain seq x y z
N MET A 1 43.79 11.03 48.95
CA MET A 1 43.60 10.45 47.60
C MET A 1 42.18 9.91 47.52
N SER A 2 41.24 10.67 46.96
CA SER A 2 39.85 10.24 46.80
C SER A 2 39.52 10.17 45.31
N GLU A 3 39.16 8.98 44.86
CA GLU A 3 38.90 8.62 43.47
C GLU A 3 37.79 9.45 42.80
N PRO A 4 38.05 10.13 41.66
CA PRO A 4 37.00 10.75 40.84
C PRO A 4 36.39 9.79 39.80
N SER A 5 36.68 8.50 39.86
CA SER A 5 36.32 7.48 38.86
C SER A 5 34.85 7.01 38.97
N SER A 6 34.30 6.97 40.19
CA SER A 6 33.01 6.32 40.49
C SER A 6 31.78 7.09 39.95
N CYS A 7 31.83 8.44 39.96
CA CYS A 7 30.70 9.25 39.54
C CYS A 7 30.55 9.33 38.01
N ARG A 8 31.68 9.31 37.28
CA ARG A 8 31.70 9.42 35.81
C ARG A 8 31.11 8.19 35.13
N PHE A 9 31.34 6.99 35.66
CA PHE A 9 30.85 5.74 35.09
C PHE A 9 29.32 5.59 35.23
N ARG A 10 28.75 6.07 36.34
CA ARG A 10 27.31 5.94 36.64
C ARG A 10 26.44 6.84 35.76
N CYS A 11 26.90 8.06 35.47
CA CYS A 11 26.20 8.99 34.57
C CYS A 11 26.19 8.49 33.12
N CYS A 12 27.31 7.93 32.64
CA CYS A 12 27.39 7.36 31.29
C CYS A 12 26.44 6.17 31.11
N SER A 13 26.34 5.30 32.13
CA SER A 13 25.41 4.16 32.11
C SER A 13 23.95 4.60 32.06
N PHE A 14 23.58 5.65 32.81
CA PHE A 14 22.23 6.19 32.81
C PHE A 14 21.85 6.80 31.46
N ILE A 15 22.71 7.65 30.89
CA ILE A 15 22.49 8.27 29.56
C ILE A 15 22.37 7.18 28.49
N PHE A 16 23.23 6.17 28.53
CA PHE A 16 23.15 5.04 27.59
C PHE A 16 21.83 4.28 27.73
N SER A 17 21.37 4.00 28.95
CA SER A 17 20.11 3.31 29.20
C SER A 17 18.88 4.11 28.72
N LEU A 18 18.89 5.44 28.90
CA LEU A 18 17.84 6.34 28.41
C LEU A 18 17.84 6.39 26.88
N GLY A 19 19.01 6.52 26.25
CA GLY A 19 19.16 6.50 24.80
C GLY A 19 18.67 5.19 24.20
N LEU A 20 19.04 4.06 24.80
CA LEU A 20 18.61 2.73 24.38
C LEU A 20 17.09 2.55 24.54
N SER A 21 16.53 3.00 25.66
CA SER A 21 15.08 2.96 25.91
C SER A 21 14.31 3.81 24.89
N ALA A 22 14.79 5.02 24.60
CA ALA A 22 14.21 5.88 23.57
C ALA A 22 14.32 5.28 22.17
N LEU A 23 15.43 4.60 21.85
CA LEU A 23 15.61 3.88 20.61
C LEU A 23 14.61 2.73 20.48
N PHE A 24 14.43 1.93 21.52
CA PHE A 24 13.44 0.84 21.54
C PHE A 24 12.01 1.36 21.42
N LEU A 25 11.70 2.47 22.09
CA LEU A 25 10.39 3.12 22.00
C LEU A 25 10.13 3.64 20.58
N TRP A 26 11.12 4.28 19.95
CA TRP A 26 11.05 4.73 18.56
C TRP A 26 10.84 3.56 17.60
N LEU A 27 11.61 2.49 17.76
CA LEU A 27 11.53 1.31 16.91
C LEU A 27 10.16 0.62 17.03
N SER A 28 9.57 0.63 18.23
CA SER A 28 8.27 0.03 18.51
C SER A 28 7.10 0.88 17.97
N LEU A 29 7.19 2.21 18.07
CA LEU A 29 6.11 3.11 17.64
C LEU A 29 6.15 3.46 16.15
N ARG A 30 7.24 3.15 15.44
CA ARG A 30 7.39 3.50 14.02
C ARG A 30 6.33 2.78 13.18
N PRO A 31 5.42 3.53 12.51
CA PRO A 31 4.40 2.91 11.68
C PRO A 31 5.03 2.26 10.45
N SER A 32 4.61 1.02 10.20
CA SER A 32 4.82 0.28 8.98
C SER A 32 3.89 0.76 7.86
N LYS A 33 4.38 0.71 6.62
CA LYS A 33 3.58 1.06 5.45
C LYS A 33 2.41 0.08 5.28
N PRO A 34 1.19 0.56 4.97
CA PRO A 34 0.07 -0.31 4.62
C PRO A 34 0.39 -1.13 3.37
N THR A 35 -0.17 -2.33 3.29
CA THR A 35 -0.05 -3.19 2.11
C THR A 35 -1.32 -3.10 1.28
N PHE A 36 -1.18 -3.00 -0.03
CA PHE A 36 -2.28 -3.00 -0.99
C PHE A 36 -2.19 -4.26 -1.84
N SER A 37 -3.32 -4.92 -2.06
CA SER A 37 -3.42 -6.13 -2.86
C SER A 37 -4.72 -6.13 -3.65
N ILE A 38 -4.71 -6.70 -4.85
CA ILE A 38 -5.91 -6.98 -5.64
C ILE A 38 -6.34 -8.42 -5.37
N GLU A 39 -7.40 -8.59 -4.57
CA GLU A 39 -7.90 -9.92 -4.17
C GLU A 39 -8.70 -10.57 -5.30
N SER A 40 -9.60 -9.80 -5.92
CA SER A 40 -10.37 -10.23 -7.09
C SER A 40 -10.24 -9.22 -8.22
N PHE A 41 -10.27 -9.74 -9.45
CA PHE A 41 -10.30 -8.95 -10.67
C PHE A 41 -11.10 -9.73 -11.70
N TYR A 42 -12.15 -9.12 -12.23
CA TYR A 42 -13.08 -9.71 -13.16
C TYR A 42 -13.37 -8.77 -14.33
N VAL A 43 -13.35 -9.35 -15.53
CA VAL A 43 -13.56 -8.66 -16.80
C VAL A 43 -14.60 -9.44 -17.61
N PRO A 44 -15.88 -9.01 -17.61
CA PRO A 44 -16.95 -9.67 -18.34
C PRO A 44 -16.67 -9.81 -19.84
N ALA A 45 -16.05 -8.80 -20.46
CA ALA A 45 -15.66 -8.79 -21.87
C ALA A 45 -14.72 -9.94 -22.29
N LEU A 46 -13.98 -10.52 -21.33
CA LEU A 46 -13.06 -11.63 -21.56
C LEU A 46 -13.65 -12.99 -21.21
N ASN A 47 -14.84 -13.05 -20.62
CA ASN A 47 -15.44 -14.30 -20.18
C ASN A 47 -16.03 -15.08 -21.38
N LYS A 48 -15.37 -16.18 -21.74
CA LYS A 48 -15.76 -17.09 -22.82
C LYS A 48 -17.04 -17.88 -22.53
N THR A 49 -17.50 -17.99 -21.30
CA THR A 49 -18.77 -18.66 -20.96
C THR A 49 -19.95 -17.69 -20.85
N ALA A 50 -19.69 -16.38 -20.84
CA ALA A 50 -20.71 -15.36 -20.71
C ALA A 50 -21.53 -15.15 -22.00
N SER A 51 -22.74 -14.59 -21.86
CA SER A 51 -23.60 -14.23 -22.99
C SER A 51 -22.94 -13.18 -23.89
N ALA A 52 -23.41 -13.08 -25.14
CA ALA A 52 -22.89 -12.08 -26.09
C ALA A 52 -23.04 -10.64 -25.55
N ASP A 53 -24.14 -10.33 -24.86
CA ASP A 53 -24.37 -9.05 -24.22
C ASP A 53 -23.36 -8.76 -23.11
N GLN A 54 -23.08 -9.76 -22.28
CA GLN A 54 -22.11 -9.62 -21.19
C GLN A 54 -20.68 -9.49 -21.70
N ARG A 55 -20.35 -10.09 -22.86
CA ARG A 55 -19.05 -9.88 -23.52
C ARG A 55 -18.90 -8.50 -24.16
N ARG A 56 -20.00 -7.77 -24.39
CA ARG A 56 -19.97 -6.35 -24.80
C ARG A 56 -19.76 -5.42 -23.61
N ASN A 57 -19.91 -5.92 -22.38
CA ASN A 57 -19.69 -5.14 -21.17
C ASN A 57 -18.18 -4.97 -20.90
N THR A 58 -17.68 -3.75 -21.09
CA THR A 58 -16.28 -3.36 -20.90
C THR A 58 -15.95 -2.90 -19.48
N THR A 59 -16.86 -3.11 -18.52
CA THR A 59 -16.63 -2.79 -17.11
C THR A 59 -15.64 -3.75 -16.47
N LEU A 60 -14.59 -3.20 -15.85
CA LEU A 60 -13.67 -3.92 -14.99
C LEU A 60 -14.22 -3.91 -13.56
N VAL A 61 -14.23 -5.06 -12.89
CA VAL A 61 -14.66 -5.19 -11.50
C VAL A 61 -13.49 -5.71 -10.69
N PHE A 62 -13.14 -5.05 -9.59
CA PHE A 62 -12.00 -5.47 -8.78
C PHE A 62 -12.23 -5.20 -7.28
N ASP A 63 -11.58 -6.01 -6.44
CA ASP A 63 -11.51 -5.80 -4.99
C ASP A 63 -10.10 -5.41 -4.57
N LEU A 64 -9.95 -4.14 -4.19
CA LEU A 64 -8.73 -3.61 -3.61
C LEU A 64 -8.72 -3.83 -2.10
N LEU A 65 -7.84 -4.72 -1.64
CA LEU A 65 -7.57 -4.98 -0.23
C LEU A 65 -6.46 -4.07 0.29
N LEU A 66 -6.79 -3.25 1.28
CA LEU A 66 -5.83 -2.50 2.09
C LEU A 66 -5.64 -3.19 3.44
N LYS A 67 -4.40 -3.52 3.79
CA LYS A 67 -4.04 -4.15 5.07
C LYS A 67 -3.17 -3.22 5.91
N ASN A 68 -3.71 -2.77 7.04
CA ASN A 68 -2.93 -2.09 8.06
C ASN A 68 -2.29 -3.12 9.01
N ARG A 69 -0.95 -3.26 8.95
CA ARG A 69 -0.19 -4.16 9.83
C ARG A 69 0.19 -3.52 11.17
N ASN A 70 -0.05 -2.22 11.33
CA ASN A 70 0.34 -1.51 12.54
C ASN A 70 -0.48 -1.98 13.73
N LYS A 71 0.23 -2.25 14.84
CA LYS A 71 -0.37 -2.63 16.11
C LYS A 71 -0.93 -1.42 16.84
N ASP A 72 -0.23 -0.30 16.77
CA ASP A 72 -0.48 0.86 17.64
C ASP A 72 -1.04 2.07 16.91
N SER A 73 -0.97 2.10 15.57
CA SER A 73 -1.42 3.23 14.75
C SER A 73 -2.53 2.88 13.76
N GLY A 74 -3.51 3.78 13.69
CA GLY A 74 -4.51 3.80 12.61
C GLY A 74 -3.97 4.52 11.39
N VAL A 75 -4.49 4.19 10.21
CA VAL A 75 -4.09 4.81 8.94
C VAL A 75 -5.26 5.64 8.41
N PHE A 76 -4.96 6.85 7.97
CA PHE A 76 -5.86 7.71 7.23
C PHE A 76 -5.36 7.73 5.81
N TYR A 77 -6.19 7.29 4.89
CA TYR A 77 -5.95 7.41 3.47
C TYR A 77 -6.63 8.69 3.00
N ASP A 78 -5.89 9.50 2.25
CA ASP A 78 -6.50 10.55 1.43
C ASP A 78 -7.23 9.88 0.25
N GLN A 79 -7.67 10.65 -0.74
CA GLN A 79 -8.28 10.08 -1.94
C GLN A 79 -7.30 9.12 -2.63
N LEU A 80 -7.75 7.91 -2.96
CA LEU A 80 -6.98 6.97 -3.78
C LEU A 80 -7.31 7.23 -5.24
N ASN A 81 -6.29 7.51 -6.03
CA ASN A 81 -6.40 7.59 -7.48
C ASN A 81 -5.94 6.26 -8.07
N LEU A 82 -6.87 5.50 -8.62
CA LEU A 82 -6.65 4.24 -9.30
C LEU A 82 -6.55 4.48 -10.80
N THR A 83 -5.54 3.88 -11.42
CA THR A 83 -5.36 3.87 -12.86
C THR A 83 -5.16 2.44 -13.33
N VAL A 84 -5.86 2.05 -14.38
CA VAL A 84 -5.71 0.73 -15.00
C VAL A 84 -5.11 0.89 -16.39
N TYR A 85 -4.17 0.03 -16.72
CA TYR A 85 -3.48 -0.06 -18.00
C TYR A 85 -3.70 -1.45 -18.58
N HIS A 86 -3.65 -1.57 -19.90
CA HIS A 86 -3.74 -2.84 -20.59
C HIS A 86 -2.46 -3.14 -21.36
N GLY A 87 -1.91 -4.35 -21.19
CA GLY A 87 -0.67 -4.78 -21.85
C GLY A 87 0.58 -4.05 -21.35
N GLY A 88 1.63 -4.03 -22.18
CA GLY A 88 2.92 -3.39 -21.86
C GLY A 88 2.94 -1.86 -21.99
N ASN A 89 1.89 -1.27 -22.55
CA ASN A 89 1.80 0.17 -22.80
C ASN A 89 1.24 0.90 -21.57
N LEU A 90 2.10 1.14 -20.59
CA LEU A 90 1.81 1.94 -19.38
C LEU A 90 1.55 3.43 -19.67
N ALA A 91 1.68 3.88 -20.92
CA ALA A 91 1.52 5.27 -21.32
C ALA A 91 0.05 5.71 -21.44
N LEU A 92 -0.87 4.78 -21.73
CA LEU A 92 -2.28 5.07 -21.97
C LEU A 92 -3.16 4.33 -20.95
N PRO A 93 -3.70 5.03 -19.93
CA PRO A 93 -4.63 4.40 -19.00
C PRO A 93 -5.93 4.07 -19.73
N VAL A 94 -6.42 2.86 -19.52
CA VAL A 94 -7.70 2.37 -20.06
C VAL A 94 -8.87 2.65 -19.12
N ALA A 95 -8.60 2.90 -17.84
CA ALA A 95 -9.62 3.28 -16.87
C ALA A 95 -9.01 4.09 -15.71
N ASN A 96 -9.78 5.05 -15.19
CA ASN A 96 -9.41 5.86 -14.04
C ASN A 96 -10.58 5.87 -13.04
N LEU A 97 -10.28 5.70 -11.76
CA LEU A 97 -11.27 5.74 -10.69
C LEU A 97 -10.69 6.43 -9.46
N THR A 98 -11.55 7.09 -8.69
CA THR A 98 -11.19 7.69 -7.40
C THR A 98 -12.00 7.07 -6.27
N ILE A 99 -11.31 6.59 -5.22
CA ILE A 99 -11.97 6.15 -3.99
C ILE A 99 -11.86 7.28 -2.96
N PRO A 100 -12.98 7.72 -2.34
CA PRO A 100 -12.96 8.77 -1.32
C PRO A 100 -12.04 8.45 -0.15
N ALA A 101 -11.52 9.50 0.48
CA ALA A 101 -10.67 9.39 1.66
C ALA A 101 -11.37 8.62 2.79
N PHE A 102 -10.63 7.77 3.49
CA PHE A 102 -11.20 6.98 4.58
C PHE A 102 -10.17 6.66 5.65
N ARG A 103 -10.69 6.28 6.83
CA ARG A 103 -9.87 5.85 7.97
C ARG A 103 -9.94 4.34 8.13
N GLN A 104 -8.79 3.75 8.42
CA GLN A 104 -8.64 2.35 8.78
C GLN A 104 -8.06 2.20 10.20
N GLY A 105 -8.69 1.32 10.98
CA GLY A 105 -8.23 0.96 12.32
C GLY A 105 -6.93 0.16 12.33
N LYS A 106 -6.40 -0.07 13.53
CA LYS A 106 -5.16 -0.85 13.77
C LYS A 106 -5.39 -2.33 13.47
N LYS A 107 -4.41 -3.02 12.87
CA LYS A 107 -4.50 -4.44 12.47
C LYS A 107 -5.75 -4.80 11.64
N LYS A 108 -6.39 -3.83 10.99
CA LYS A 108 -7.60 -4.06 10.19
C LYS A 108 -7.28 -4.23 8.71
N LYS A 109 -8.21 -4.90 8.02
CA LYS A 109 -8.31 -5.01 6.57
C LYS A 109 -9.48 -4.14 6.09
N ALA A 110 -9.37 -3.56 4.90
CA ALA A 110 -10.44 -2.83 4.25
C ALA A 110 -10.53 -3.31 2.81
N HIS A 111 -11.68 -3.85 2.44
CA HIS A 111 -12.01 -4.24 1.06
C HIS A 111 -12.69 -3.06 0.38
N ARG A 112 -12.32 -2.81 -0.87
CA ARG A 112 -12.87 -1.76 -1.72
C ARG A 112 -13.20 -2.40 -3.05
N VAL A 113 -14.44 -2.87 -3.14
CA VAL A 113 -14.98 -3.43 -4.36
C VAL A 113 -15.47 -2.28 -5.21
N GLU A 114 -14.86 -2.14 -6.37
CA GLU A 114 -15.14 -1.06 -7.30
C GLU A 114 -15.34 -1.60 -8.71
N ASN A 115 -16.02 -0.82 -9.52
CA ASN A 115 -16.16 -1.09 -10.94
C ASN A 115 -15.84 0.16 -11.76
N VAL A 116 -15.27 -0.04 -12.95
CA VAL A 116 -14.91 1.07 -13.84
C VAL A 116 -14.98 0.62 -15.29
N THR A 117 -15.62 1.42 -16.14
CA THR A 117 -15.69 1.14 -17.58
C THR A 117 -14.34 1.40 -18.22
N ALA A 118 -13.79 0.39 -18.90
CA ALA A 118 -12.56 0.54 -19.65
C ALA A 118 -12.82 1.06 -21.06
N VAL A 119 -11.94 1.96 -21.51
CA VAL A 119 -11.97 2.62 -22.82
C VAL A 119 -10.63 2.42 -23.51
N GLY A 120 -10.64 2.18 -24.83
CA GLY A 120 -9.43 2.04 -25.62
C GLY A 120 -8.69 0.70 -25.47
N VAL A 121 -9.28 -0.29 -24.80
CA VAL A 121 -8.75 -1.65 -24.76
C VAL A 121 -8.96 -2.32 -26.12
N PRO A 122 -7.92 -2.87 -26.78
CA PRO A 122 -8.07 -3.71 -27.97
C PRO A 122 -8.64 -5.08 -27.57
N TRP A 123 -9.97 -5.15 -27.41
CA TRP A 123 -10.66 -6.31 -26.82
C TRP A 123 -10.45 -7.63 -27.59
N GLU A 124 -10.23 -7.59 -28.90
CA GLU A 124 -9.92 -8.81 -29.66
C GLU A 124 -8.54 -9.38 -29.33
N GLU A 125 -7.55 -8.52 -29.14
CA GLU A 125 -6.21 -8.95 -28.71
C GLU A 125 -6.25 -9.45 -27.27
N ALA A 126 -6.97 -8.74 -26.40
CA ALA A 126 -7.17 -9.15 -25.02
C ALA A 126 -7.86 -10.52 -24.93
N ARG A 127 -8.90 -10.78 -25.74
CA ARG A 127 -9.56 -12.09 -25.83
C ARG A 127 -8.63 -13.19 -26.31
N ARG A 128 -7.81 -12.93 -27.33
CA ARG A 128 -6.81 -13.90 -27.81
C ARG A 128 -5.77 -14.22 -26.75
N ALA A 129 -5.25 -13.21 -26.06
CA ALA A 129 -4.30 -13.38 -24.97
C ALA A 129 -4.91 -14.15 -23.79
N ALA A 130 -6.14 -13.83 -23.41
CA ALA A 130 -6.89 -14.55 -22.38
C ALA A 130 -7.11 -16.02 -22.76
N ALA A 131 -7.52 -16.30 -24.02
CA ALA A 131 -7.67 -17.65 -24.54
C ALA A 131 -6.36 -18.46 -24.53
N ALA A 132 -5.23 -17.80 -24.79
CA ALA A 132 -3.92 -18.45 -24.72
C ALA A 132 -3.57 -18.94 -23.30
N ALA A 133 -4.13 -18.33 -22.24
CA ALA A 133 -3.91 -18.78 -20.86
C ALA A 133 -4.35 -20.24 -20.64
N ALA A 134 -5.43 -20.68 -21.30
CA ALA A 134 -5.91 -22.05 -21.20
C ALA A 134 -4.92 -23.07 -21.80
N GLY A 135 -4.04 -22.64 -22.72
CA GLY A 135 -2.99 -23.45 -23.33
C GLY A 135 -1.60 -23.25 -22.72
N GLY A 136 -1.49 -22.63 -21.54
CA GLY A 136 -0.20 -22.34 -20.89
C GLY A 136 0.46 -21.01 -21.30
N GLY A 137 -0.23 -20.17 -22.08
CA GLY A 137 0.20 -18.81 -22.41
C GLY A 137 0.02 -17.79 -21.27
N GLY A 138 0.52 -16.57 -21.47
CA GLY A 138 0.61 -15.54 -20.42
C GLY A 138 -0.67 -14.79 -20.04
N GLY A 139 -1.83 -15.09 -20.64
CA GLY A 139 -3.11 -14.43 -20.38
C GLY A 139 -3.19 -12.95 -20.79
N ALA A 140 -4.35 -12.33 -20.57
CA ALA A 140 -4.51 -10.89 -20.76
C ALA A 140 -3.99 -10.13 -19.53
N VAL A 141 -3.10 -9.16 -19.71
CA VAL A 141 -2.45 -8.46 -18.59
C VAL A 141 -3.04 -7.07 -18.39
N PHE A 142 -3.48 -6.79 -17.16
CA PHE A 142 -3.94 -5.48 -16.71
C PHE A 142 -3.03 -4.95 -15.62
N GLY A 143 -2.37 -3.82 -15.86
CA GLY A 143 -1.58 -3.10 -14.87
C GLY A 143 -2.48 -2.23 -14.00
N VAL A 144 -2.45 -2.38 -12.68
CA VAL A 144 -3.23 -1.56 -11.74
C VAL A 144 -2.28 -0.67 -10.95
N GLY A 145 -2.43 0.64 -11.11
CA GLY A 145 -1.73 1.69 -10.38
C GLY A 145 -2.63 2.30 -9.29
N VAL A 146 -2.03 2.61 -8.14
CA VAL A 146 -2.69 3.29 -7.02
C VAL A 146 -1.77 4.40 -6.51
N ALA A 147 -2.25 5.65 -6.58
CA ALA A 147 -1.60 6.80 -5.98
C ALA A 147 -2.46 7.36 -4.83
N THR A 148 -1.88 7.53 -3.65
CA THR A 148 -2.57 8.08 -2.48
C THR A 148 -1.59 8.79 -1.56
N ALA A 149 -2.09 9.59 -0.62
CA ALA A 149 -1.33 9.99 0.56
C ALA A 149 -1.88 9.29 1.80
N VAL A 150 -0.99 9.02 2.77
CA VAL A 150 -1.36 8.40 4.05
C VAL A 150 -0.87 9.22 5.24
N ARG A 151 -1.64 9.21 6.31
CA ARG A 151 -1.27 9.77 7.62
C ARG A 151 -1.49 8.71 8.68
N TYR A 152 -0.59 8.62 9.65
CA TYR A 152 -0.71 7.71 10.78
C TYR A 152 -1.11 8.50 12.02
N ARG A 153 -1.99 7.94 12.85
CA ARG A 153 -2.21 8.46 14.20
C ARG A 153 -1.47 7.58 15.20
N ILE A 154 -0.43 8.14 15.81
CA ILE A 154 0.42 7.48 16.80
C ILE A 154 0.08 8.10 18.16
N VAL A 155 -0.49 7.30 19.06
CA VAL A 155 -0.92 7.73 20.40
C VAL A 155 -1.80 9.00 20.34
N PHE A 156 -1.22 10.19 20.50
CA PHE A 156 -1.92 11.46 20.52
C PHE A 156 -1.72 12.33 19.27
N TRP A 157 -0.64 12.16 18.51
CA TRP A 157 -0.34 12.99 17.34
C TRP A 157 -0.60 12.29 16.00
N LYS A 158 -0.85 13.10 14.97
CA LYS A 158 -0.90 12.64 13.57
C LYS A 158 0.45 12.90 12.91
N THR A 159 0.92 11.96 12.10
CA THR A 159 2.10 12.16 11.28
C THR A 159 1.80 13.10 10.11
N MET A 160 2.87 13.59 9.48
CA MET A 160 2.79 14.23 8.18
C MET A 160 2.20 13.30 7.11
N ARG A 161 1.77 13.88 5.99
CA ARG A 161 1.27 13.15 4.82
C ARG A 161 2.42 12.50 4.08
N TYR A 162 2.34 11.19 3.86
CA TYR A 162 3.29 10.43 3.05
C TYR A 162 2.61 9.99 1.76
N ARG A 163 3.15 10.39 0.61
CA ARG A 163 2.65 9.98 -0.70
C ARG A 163 3.13 8.56 -0.99
N ILE A 164 2.25 7.71 -1.48
CA ILE A 164 2.53 6.33 -1.86
C ILE A 164 1.99 6.15 -3.29
N SER A 165 2.85 5.65 -4.18
CA SER A 165 2.49 5.17 -5.51
C SER A 165 2.84 3.70 -5.60
N LEU A 166 1.86 2.85 -5.91
CA LEU A 166 2.02 1.41 -6.04
C LEU A 166 1.50 0.98 -7.41
N ALA A 167 2.13 -0.03 -8.00
CA ALA A 167 1.66 -0.67 -9.21
C ALA A 167 1.82 -2.19 -9.12
N GLY A 168 1.04 -2.92 -9.90
CA GLY A 168 1.14 -4.36 -10.04
C GLY A 168 0.36 -4.86 -11.26
N ASN A 169 0.82 -5.96 -11.84
CA ASN A 169 0.21 -6.56 -13.01
C ASN A 169 -0.70 -7.71 -12.60
N VAL A 170 -1.92 -7.71 -13.13
CA VAL A 170 -2.92 -8.75 -12.93
C VAL A 170 -3.13 -9.47 -14.25
N THR A 171 -2.82 -10.76 -14.28
CA THR A 171 -3.11 -11.63 -15.42
C THR A 171 -4.52 -12.19 -15.30
N VAL A 172 -5.27 -12.12 -16.40
CA VAL A 172 -6.66 -12.54 -16.54
C VAL A 172 -6.75 -13.70 -17.55
N ASN A 173 -7.49 -14.73 -17.20
CA ASN A 173 -7.73 -15.90 -18.05
C ASN A 173 -8.94 -15.73 -18.99
N ASP A 174 -9.27 -16.78 -19.73
CA ASP A 174 -10.39 -16.88 -20.67
C ASP A 174 -11.78 -16.92 -19.99
N LEU A 175 -11.84 -17.06 -18.67
CA LEU A 175 -13.06 -16.86 -17.87
C LEU A 175 -13.22 -15.40 -17.44
N GLY A 176 -12.27 -14.54 -17.80
CA GLY A 176 -12.25 -13.13 -17.42
C GLY A 176 -11.90 -12.92 -15.95
N VAL A 177 -11.40 -13.94 -15.23
CA VAL A 177 -10.99 -13.82 -13.83
C VAL A 177 -9.47 -13.80 -13.70
N LYS A 178 -8.96 -13.22 -12.61
CA LYS A 178 -7.55 -13.28 -12.25
C LYS A 178 -7.05 -14.74 -12.20
N SER A 179 -5.93 -15.02 -12.87
CA SER A 179 -5.34 -16.37 -12.93
C SER A 179 -4.53 -16.75 -11.68
N THR A 180 -3.94 -15.79 -10.98
CA THR A 180 -3.10 -16.04 -9.80
C THR A 180 -3.94 -16.41 -8.58
N GLU A 181 -3.54 -17.47 -7.86
CA GLU A 181 -4.14 -17.81 -6.57
C GLU A 181 -3.77 -16.76 -5.50
N GLY A 182 -4.78 -16.27 -4.76
CA GLY A 182 -4.61 -15.23 -3.74
C GLY A 182 -4.37 -13.82 -4.28
N GLY A 183 -4.35 -12.82 -3.40
CA GLY A 183 -4.28 -11.42 -3.81
C GLY A 183 -2.93 -11.00 -4.43
N VAL A 184 -2.97 -10.30 -5.57
CA VAL A 184 -1.78 -9.73 -6.22
C VAL A 184 -1.34 -8.48 -5.47
N LYS A 185 -0.18 -8.53 -4.82
CA LYS A 185 0.35 -7.41 -4.02
C LYS A 185 0.86 -6.30 -4.93
N LEU A 186 0.40 -5.08 -4.68
CA LEU A 186 0.92 -3.89 -5.34
C LEU A 186 2.21 -3.44 -4.64
N SER A 187 3.23 -3.13 -5.43
CA SER A 187 4.54 -2.73 -4.95
C SER A 187 4.88 -1.33 -5.43
N SER A 188 5.75 -0.62 -4.71
CA SER A 188 6.16 0.71 -5.13
C SER A 188 6.91 0.63 -6.45
N SER A 189 6.44 1.36 -7.47
CA SER A 189 7.27 1.67 -8.63
C SER A 189 8.37 2.61 -8.15
N SER A 190 9.56 2.07 -7.86
CA SER A 190 10.79 2.76 -7.47
C SER A 190 10.62 4.19 -6.93
N SER A 191 10.43 4.33 -5.62
CA SER A 191 10.83 5.53 -4.87
C SER A 191 10.86 5.19 -3.38
N SER A 192 12.07 5.14 -2.84
CA SER A 192 12.35 4.92 -1.43
C SER A 192 11.82 6.10 -0.61
N LEU A 193 10.66 5.93 0.02
CA LEU A 193 10.24 6.87 1.07
C LEU A 193 11.19 6.74 2.25
N HIS A 194 12.11 7.71 2.34
CA HIS A 194 12.98 7.98 3.46
C HIS A 194 12.11 8.28 4.68
N MET A 195 11.90 7.27 5.52
CA MET A 195 11.24 7.38 6.82
C MET A 195 12.26 7.92 7.83
N GLY A 196 12.77 9.12 7.57
CA GLY A 196 13.68 9.82 8.45
C GLY A 196 12.97 10.99 9.13
N VAL A 197 13.27 11.17 10.41
CA VAL A 197 13.08 12.41 11.17
C VAL A 197 11.63 12.73 11.61
N VAL A 198 11.15 12.09 12.70
CA VAL A 198 10.07 12.71 13.52
C VAL A 198 10.31 12.58 15.04
N VAL A 199 11.15 11.68 15.57
CA VAL A 199 11.35 11.59 17.04
C VAL A 199 12.44 12.46 17.64
N MET A 200 13.10 13.31 16.85
CA MET A 200 14.05 14.28 17.42
C MET A 200 13.40 15.26 18.41
N VAL A 201 12.07 15.46 18.35
CA VAL A 201 11.37 16.39 19.27
C VAL A 201 11.05 15.73 20.62
N VAL A 202 10.76 14.43 20.67
CA VAL A 202 10.37 13.76 21.94
C VAL A 202 11.58 13.54 22.85
N LEU A 203 12.76 13.29 22.27
CA LEU A 203 14.02 13.21 23.01
C LEU A 203 14.46 14.59 23.54
N GLY A 204 14.26 15.68 22.78
CA GLY A 204 14.63 17.03 23.21
C GLY A 204 13.83 17.54 24.42
N ILE A 205 12.54 17.20 24.51
CA ILE A 205 11.69 17.60 25.64
C ILE A 205 12.04 16.79 26.90
N PHE A 206 12.25 15.47 26.78
CA PHE A 206 12.64 14.65 27.94
C PHE A 206 14.04 14.98 28.46
N VAL A 207 14.99 15.31 27.59
CA VAL A 207 16.34 15.73 28.02
C VAL A 207 16.26 17.11 28.69
N ASN A 208 15.50 18.09 28.17
CA ASN A 208 15.39 19.39 28.83
C ASN A 208 14.68 19.33 30.20
N SER A 209 13.71 18.43 30.38
CA SER A 209 13.04 18.25 31.67
C SER A 209 13.89 17.54 32.72
N LEU A 210 14.89 16.76 32.32
CA LEU A 210 15.83 16.07 33.22
C LEU A 210 17.06 16.93 33.59
N PHE A 211 17.30 18.04 32.89
CA PHE A 211 18.39 18.98 33.15
C PHE A 211 17.92 20.32 33.77
N SER A 212 16.65 20.43 34.18
CA SER A 212 16.10 21.63 34.86
C SER A 212 15.92 21.46 36.37
N PHE A 213 16.66 20.55 37.02
CA PHE A 213 16.78 20.45 38.47
C PHE A 213 18.25 20.26 38.88
#